data_AF-A0A0P0WEY8-F1
#
_entry.id   AF-A0A0P0WEY8-F1
#
_cell.length_a   1.000
_cell.length_b   1.000
_cell.length_c   1.000
_cell.angle_alpha   90.00
_cell.angle_beta   90.00
_cell.angle_gamma   90.00
#
_symmetry.space_group_name_H-M   'P 1'
#
loop_
_entity.id
_entity.type
_entity.pdbx_description
1 polymer ?
#
loop_
_entity_poly.entity_id
_entity_poly.type
_entity_poly.pdbx_seq_one_letter_code
_entity_poly.pdbx_strand_id
1 'polypeptide(L)'
;GEEYNLETRTWRRIHDMYPGGTSASQSPPLVAVVNNQLYAADQATNVVKKYDKGNNTWNIVKPLPVRADSSNGWGLAFKACGDRLLVIGGHRVPRGEVILLHSWCPEDGNGGADWEVLSVKERAGVFVYNCAIMGC
;
A
#
# COMPACT_ATOMS: atom_id res chain seq x y z
N GLY A 1 -3.18 -16.65 1.07
CA GLY A 1 -2.06 -16.21 1.92
C GLY A 1 -1.55 -17.39 2.70
N GLU A 2 -0.44 -17.22 3.40
CA GLU A 2 0.15 -18.26 4.24
C GLU A 2 0.74 -17.56 5.47
N GLU A 3 0.67 -18.23 6.61
CA GLU A 3 1.33 -17.78 7.84
C GLU A 3 2.34 -18.83 8.28
N TYR A 4 3.49 -18.35 8.76
CA TYR A 4 4.53 -19.20 9.32
C TYR A 4 4.49 -19.13 10.84
N ASN A 5 4.39 -20.29 11.49
CA ASN A 5 4.52 -20.39 12.93
C ASN A 5 5.99 -20.66 13.29
N LEU A 6 6.60 -19.75 14.04
CA LEU A 6 8.01 -19.84 14.45
C LEU A 6 8.29 -20.97 15.45
N GLU A 7 7.33 -21.30 16.30
CA GLU A 7 7.47 -22.33 17.35
C GLU A 7 7.42 -23.73 16.74
N THR A 8 6.41 -23.99 15.92
CA THR A 8 6.21 -25.31 15.27
C THR A 8 7.02 -25.46 13.99
N ARG A 9 7.54 -24.35 13.44
CA ARG A 9 8.26 -24.27 12.16
C ARG A 9 7.43 -24.76 10.96
N THR A 10 6.11 -24.56 11.01
CA THR A 10 5.18 -25.00 9.97
C THR A 10 4.51 -23.81 9.29
N TRP A 11 4.20 -23.98 8.00
CA TRP A 11 3.33 -23.07 7.26
C TRP A 11 1.87 -23.52 7.36
N ARG A 12 0.96 -22.60 7.61
CA ARG A 12 -0.49 -22.81 7.48
C ARG A 12 -1.01 -22.01 6.31
N ARG A 13 -1.78 -22.66 5.44
CA ARG A 13 -2.46 -21.97 4.34
C ARG A 13 -3.69 -21.21 4.86
N ILE A 14 -3.82 -19.97 4.40
CA ILE A 14 -5.01 -19.14 4.62
C ILE A 14 -5.66 -18.93 3.26
N HIS A 15 -6.75 -19.65 3.03
CA HIS A 15 -7.55 -19.53 1.81
C HIS A 15 -8.05 -18.09 1.65
N ASP A 16 -8.14 -17.60 0.42
CA ASP A 16 -8.72 -16.29 0.07
C ASP A 16 -8.07 -15.03 0.68
N MET A 17 -6.95 -15.17 1.39
CA MET A 17 -6.24 -14.02 1.97
C MET A 17 -5.52 -13.14 0.93
N TYR A 18 -5.37 -13.56 -0.32
CA TYR A 18 -4.69 -12.74 -1.33
C TYR A 18 -5.52 -11.48 -1.67
N PRO A 19 -4.99 -10.24 -1.50
CA PRO A 19 -5.80 -9.02 -1.52
C PRO A 19 -6.20 -8.50 -2.92
N GLY A 20 -5.56 -9.00 -3.98
CA GLY A 20 -5.61 -8.40 -5.32
C GLY A 20 -6.03 -9.35 -6.44
N GLY A 21 -5.88 -8.88 -7.69
CA GLY A 21 -6.09 -9.67 -8.90
C GLY A 21 -4.89 -10.56 -9.25
N THR A 22 -5.14 -11.60 -10.05
CA THR A 22 -4.13 -12.60 -10.43
C THR A 22 -3.59 -12.38 -11.86
N SER A 23 -3.67 -11.16 -12.39
CA SER A 23 -3.16 -10.88 -13.74
C SER A 23 -1.64 -10.90 -13.76
N ALA A 24 -1.04 -11.56 -14.76
CA ALA A 24 0.41 -11.63 -14.95
C ALA A 24 1.07 -10.24 -15.18
N SER A 25 0.29 -9.24 -15.59
CA SER A 25 0.76 -7.87 -15.80
C SER A 25 0.70 -6.99 -14.54
N GLN A 26 -0.01 -7.43 -13.49
CA GLN A 26 -0.14 -6.68 -12.24
C GLN A 26 1.12 -6.82 -11.39
N SER A 27 1.51 -5.72 -10.75
CA SER A 27 2.58 -5.79 -9.78
C SER A 27 2.15 -6.65 -8.59
N PRO A 28 3.10 -7.27 -7.87
CA PRO A 28 2.78 -8.03 -6.67
C PRO A 28 1.96 -7.20 -5.67
N PRO A 29 1.14 -7.84 -4.83
CA PRO A 29 0.38 -7.11 -3.82
C PRO A 29 1.35 -6.37 -2.90
N LEU A 30 1.17 -5.05 -2.82
CA LEU A 30 1.96 -4.23 -1.92
C LEU A 30 1.26 -4.24 -0.56
N VAL A 31 1.93 -4.80 0.44
CA VAL A 31 1.38 -4.97 1.79
C VAL A 31 2.27 -4.30 2.83
N ALA A 32 1.64 -3.81 3.89
CA ALA A 32 2.31 -3.20 5.03
C ALA A 32 1.59 -3.58 6.33
N VAL A 33 2.34 -3.67 7.42
CA VAL A 33 1.77 -3.91 8.75
C VAL A 33 1.99 -2.67 9.61
N VAL A 34 0.90 -2.11 10.13
CA VAL A 34 0.91 -0.99 11.08
C VAL A 34 0.09 -1.42 12.27
N ASN A 35 0.62 -1.27 13.49
CA ASN A 35 -0.08 -1.59 14.74
C ASN A 35 -0.78 -2.96 14.74
N ASN A 36 -0.03 -4.01 14.39
CA ASN A 36 -0.48 -5.40 14.26
C ASN A 36 -1.61 -5.64 13.23
N GLN A 37 -1.86 -4.65 12.38
CA GLN A 37 -2.86 -4.70 11.35
C GLN A 37 -2.21 -4.77 9.96
N LEU A 38 -2.61 -5.78 9.18
CA LEU A 38 -2.17 -5.93 7.80
C LEU A 38 -3.03 -5.07 6.87
N TYR A 39 -2.37 -4.31 6.01
CA TYR A 39 -2.95 -3.48 4.97
C TYR A 39 -2.40 -3.89 3.60
N ALA A 40 -3.20 -3.68 2.57
CA ALA A 40 -2.81 -3.87 1.18
C ALA A 40 -3.20 -2.65 0.36
N ALA A 41 -2.31 -2.21 -0.53
CA ALA A 41 -2.66 -1.30 -1.61
C ALA A 41 -3.21 -2.14 -2.77
N ASP A 42 -4.53 -2.10 -2.95
CA ASP A 42 -5.18 -2.70 -4.10
C ASP A 42 -5.10 -1.74 -5.29
N GLN A 43 -4.20 -2.08 -6.21
CA GLN A 43 -3.90 -1.29 -7.39
C GLN A 43 -4.99 -1.41 -8.46
N ALA A 44 -5.75 -2.52 -8.46
CA ALA A 44 -6.79 -2.76 -9.45
C ALA A 44 -8.01 -1.86 -9.22
N THR A 45 -8.30 -1.57 -7.95
CA THR A 45 -9.43 -0.70 -7.55
C THR A 45 -8.98 0.64 -6.97
N ASN A 46 -7.67 0.87 -6.92
CA ASN A 46 -7.03 2.09 -6.43
C ASN A 46 -7.39 2.47 -4.98
N VAL A 47 -7.44 1.47 -4.09
CA VAL A 47 -7.80 1.64 -2.66
C VAL A 47 -6.81 0.94 -1.73
N VAL A 48 -6.80 1.36 -0.47
CA VAL A 48 -6.18 0.65 0.65
C VAL A 48 -7.24 -0.23 1.31
N LYS A 49 -6.88 -1.50 1.52
CA LYS A 49 -7.68 -2.49 2.24
C LYS A 49 -7.01 -2.86 3.56
N LYS A 50 -7.81 -3.12 4.59
CA LYS A 50 -7.42 -3.65 5.90
C LYS A 50 -7.89 -5.10 6.03
N TYR A 51 -7.01 -6.00 6.44
CA TYR A 51 -7.33 -7.42 6.59
C TYR A 51 -7.99 -7.73 7.94
N ASP A 52 -9.22 -8.22 7.94
CA ASP A 52 -9.88 -8.75 9.13
C ASP A 52 -9.43 -10.19 9.37
N LYS A 53 -8.57 -10.39 10.38
CA LYS A 53 -8.04 -11.71 10.75
C LYS A 53 -9.12 -12.65 11.28
N GLY A 54 -10.18 -12.12 11.90
CA GLY A 54 -11.25 -12.93 12.50
C GLY A 54 -12.18 -13.51 11.42
N ASN A 55 -12.50 -12.69 10.42
CA ASN A 55 -13.40 -13.08 9.34
C ASN A 55 -12.68 -13.56 8.07
N ASN A 56 -11.36 -13.44 8.00
CA ASN A 56 -10.56 -13.73 6.80
C ASN A 56 -11.03 -12.93 5.57
N THR A 57 -11.29 -11.63 5.76
CA THR A 57 -11.79 -10.74 4.71
C THR A 57 -10.95 -9.47 4.59
N TRP A 58 -11.06 -8.78 3.45
CA TRP A 58 -10.44 -7.49 3.23
C TRP A 58 -11.49 -6.40 3.16
N ASN A 59 -11.36 -5.38 4.00
CA ASN A 59 -12.27 -4.25 4.06
C ASN A 59 -11.61 -3.00 3.48
N ILE A 60 -12.32 -2.26 2.63
CA ILE A 60 -11.82 -0.99 2.07
C ILE A 60 -11.80 0.05 3.20
N VAL A 61 -10.68 0.75 3.36
CA VAL A 61 -10.52 1.76 4.40
C VAL A 61 -10.18 3.16 3.88
N LYS A 62 -9.59 3.27 2.67
CA LYS A 62 -9.22 4.57 2.09
C LYS A 62 -8.94 4.47 0.59
N PRO A 63 -9.22 5.48 -0.23
CA PRO A 63 -8.65 5.58 -1.58
C PRO A 63 -7.12 5.77 -1.53
N LEU A 64 -6.40 5.28 -2.55
CA LEU A 64 -4.98 5.62 -2.70
C LEU A 64 -4.82 7.09 -3.13
N PRO A 65 -3.78 7.81 -2.68
CA PRO A 65 -3.56 9.21 -3.01
C PRO A 65 -3.01 9.43 -4.44
N VAL A 66 -2.66 8.34 -5.11
CA VAL A 66 -2.12 8.32 -6.48
C VAL A 66 -2.86 7.27 -7.32
N ARG A 67 -2.82 7.41 -8.64
CA ARG A 67 -3.46 6.50 -9.60
C ARG A 67 -2.56 5.29 -9.90
N ALA A 68 -2.59 4.30 -9.01
CA ALA A 68 -1.88 3.04 -9.15
C ALA A 68 -2.42 2.15 -10.28
N ASP A 69 -3.70 2.27 -10.61
CA ASP A 69 -4.37 1.57 -11.71
C ASP A 69 -3.73 1.82 -13.09
N SER A 70 -3.21 3.03 -13.32
CA SER A 70 -2.65 3.47 -14.61
C SER A 70 -1.44 2.69 -15.12
N SER A 71 -0.71 1.98 -14.25
CA SER A 71 0.47 1.20 -14.59
C SER A 71 0.40 -0.22 -14.02
N ASN A 72 -0.80 -0.77 -13.84
CA ASN A 72 -1.03 -2.05 -13.16
C ASN A 72 -0.31 -2.13 -11.80
N GLY A 73 -0.26 -0.98 -11.12
CA GLY A 73 0.39 -0.67 -9.84
C GLY A 73 1.91 -0.78 -9.77
N TRP A 74 2.58 -0.91 -10.91
CA TRP A 74 4.00 -0.62 -11.00
C TRP A 74 4.27 0.87 -10.78
N GLY A 75 5.43 1.19 -10.20
CA GLY A 75 5.81 2.58 -9.89
C GLY A 75 5.17 3.16 -8.63
N LEU A 76 4.57 2.30 -7.79
CA LEU A 76 4.04 2.61 -6.46
C LEU A 76 4.91 1.96 -5.37
N ALA A 77 5.19 2.71 -4.30
CA ALA A 77 5.69 2.15 -3.06
C ALA A 77 4.62 2.26 -1.97
N PHE A 78 4.48 1.22 -1.15
CA PHE A 78 3.57 1.18 -0.01
C PHE A 78 4.29 0.53 1.19
N LYS A 79 4.40 1.25 2.30
CA LYS A 79 5.18 0.81 3.47
C LYS A 79 4.56 1.31 4.78
N ALA A 80 4.97 0.69 5.88
CA ALA A 80 4.74 1.21 7.22
C ALA A 80 5.94 2.05 7.67
N CYS A 81 5.69 3.10 8.45
CA CYS A 81 6.68 3.88 9.18
C CYS A 81 6.09 4.30 10.53
N GLY A 82 6.55 3.67 11.62
CA GLY A 82 5.91 3.81 12.92
C GLY A 82 4.44 3.39 12.89
N ASP A 83 3.55 4.30 13.28
CA ASP A 83 2.08 4.17 13.28
C ASP A 83 1.41 4.59 11.96
N ARG A 84 2.21 4.87 10.92
CA ARG A 84 1.73 5.44 9.65
C ARG A 84 1.96 4.52 8.47
N LEU A 85 1.05 4.61 7.51
CA LEU A 85 1.23 4.10 6.15
C LEU A 85 1.83 5.20 5.28
N LEU A 86 2.82 4.82 4.48
CA LEU A 86 3.46 5.67 3.49
C LEU A 86 3.11 5.17 2.08
N VAL A 87 2.77 6.12 1.20
CA VAL A 87 2.58 5.88 -0.23
C VAL A 87 3.53 6.78 -1.01
N ILE A 88 4.33 6.22 -1.91
CA ILE A 88 5.16 6.99 -2.84
C ILE A 88 4.72 6.65 -4.25
N GLY A 89 4.37 7.66 -5.04
CA GLY A 89 3.98 7.45 -6.42
C GLY A 89 4.03 8.73 -7.24
N GLY A 90 3.98 8.55 -8.55
CA GLY A 90 3.94 9.66 -9.49
C GLY A 90 2.58 10.35 -9.55
N HIS A 91 2.62 11.66 -9.79
CA HIS A 91 1.45 12.47 -10.04
C HIS A 91 1.73 13.42 -11.21
N ARG A 92 0.73 13.60 -12.09
CA ARG A 92 0.81 14.56 -13.19
C ARG A 92 0.16 15.86 -12.74
N VAL A 93 0.94 16.94 -12.72
CA VAL A 93 0.48 18.29 -12.41
C VAL A 93 0.60 19.19 -13.65
N PRO A 94 -0.12 20.32 -13.72
CA PRO A 94 -0.01 21.23 -14.88
C PRO A 94 1.41 21.70 -15.19
N ARG A 95 2.31 21.70 -14.19
CA ARG A 95 3.71 22.14 -14.32
C ARG A 95 4.70 20.99 -14.61
N GLY A 96 4.22 19.77 -14.82
CA GLY A 96 5.05 18.62 -15.14
C GLY A 96 4.71 17.36 -14.34
N GLU A 97 5.71 16.51 -14.15
CA GLU A 97 5.56 15.24 -13.45
C GLU A 97 6.35 15.25 -12.14
N VAL A 98 5.69 14.86 -11.06
CA VAL A 98 6.24 14.87 -9.70
C VAL A 98 6.11 13.49 -9.06
N ILE A 99 6.98 13.20 -8.11
CA ILE A 99 6.83 12.08 -7.18
C ILE A 99 6.44 12.65 -5.82
N LEU A 100 5.36 12.12 -5.25
CA LEU A 100 4.83 12.53 -3.95
C LEU A 100 5.09 11.43 -2.91
N LEU A 101 5.49 11.85 -1.71
CA LEU A 101 5.47 11.00 -0.51
C LEU A 101 4.26 11.40 0.33
N HIS A 102 3.32 10.48 0.47
CA HIS A 102 2.13 10.62 1.28
C HIS A 102 2.23 9.81 2.57
N SER A 103 1.58 10.30 3.62
CA SER A 103 1.44 9.62 4.90
C SER A 103 -0.01 9.59 5.38
N TRP A 104 -0.38 8.53 6.10
CA TRP A 104 -1.67 8.40 6.75
C TRP A 104 -1.55 7.54 8.02
N CYS A 105 -2.06 8.04 9.14
CA CYS A 105 -2.21 7.27 10.38
C CYS A 105 -3.61 6.62 10.43
N PRO A 106 -3.72 5.27 10.45
CA PRO A 106 -5.01 4.60 10.52
C PRO A 106 -5.73 4.73 11.87
N GLU A 107 -5.02 5.08 12.94
CA GLU A 107 -5.53 5.09 14.32
C GLU A 107 -5.94 6.45 14.86
N ASP A 108 -5.72 7.54 14.11
CA ASP A 108 -6.04 8.92 14.55
C ASP A 108 -7.56 9.19 14.71
N GLY A 109 -8.41 8.15 14.77
CA GLY A 109 -9.82 8.19 15.13
C GLY A 109 -10.74 8.90 14.13
N ASN A 110 -10.15 9.66 13.21
CA ASN A 110 -10.85 10.44 12.22
C ASN A 110 -10.71 9.71 10.90
N GLY A 111 -11.67 8.83 10.57
CA GLY A 111 -11.79 8.17 9.25
C GLY A 111 -11.96 9.12 8.06
N GLY A 112 -11.35 10.31 8.10
CA GLY A 112 -11.49 11.46 7.22
C GLY A 112 -10.32 12.46 7.25
N ALA A 113 -9.18 12.20 7.91
CA ALA A 113 -7.97 12.97 7.57
C ALA A 113 -7.45 12.48 6.21
N ASP A 114 -7.37 13.36 5.22
CA ASP A 114 -6.81 13.05 3.91
C ASP A 114 -5.33 12.61 4.03
N TRP A 115 -4.78 12.07 2.95
CA TRP A 115 -3.36 11.76 2.92
C TRP A 115 -2.52 13.04 3.09
N GLU A 116 -1.65 13.05 4.10
CA GLU A 116 -0.71 14.13 4.31
C GLU A 116 0.42 14.04 3.28
N VAL A 117 0.75 15.14 2.60
CA VAL A 117 1.92 15.20 1.71
C VAL A 117 3.14 15.58 2.54
N LEU A 118 4.05 14.64 2.74
CA LEU A 118 5.29 14.88 3.48
C LEU A 118 6.40 15.47 2.61
N SER A 119 6.41 15.13 1.32
CA SER A 119 7.45 15.61 0.40
C SER A 119 6.99 15.55 -1.05
N VAL A 120 7.55 16.47 -1.86
CA VAL A 120 7.33 16.56 -3.31
C VAL A 120 8.69 16.59 -3.98
N LYS A 121 8.92 15.66 -4.90
CA LYS A 121 10.08 15.66 -5.78
C LYS A 121 9.66 16.11 -7.18
N GLU A 122 10.00 17.34 -7.49
CA GLU A 122 9.77 17.94 -8.80
C GLU A 122 10.67 17.32 -9.89
N ARG A 123 10.20 17.32 -11.13
CA ARG A 123 10.97 16.89 -12.33
C ARG A 123 11.54 15.47 -12.21
N ALA A 124 10.81 14.58 -11.54
CA ALA A 124 11.23 13.21 -11.28
C ALA A 124 10.53 12.16 -12.17
N GLY A 125 9.64 12.60 -13.05
CA GLY A 125 8.75 11.73 -13.81
C GLY A 125 7.60 11.19 -12.95
N VAL A 126 6.80 10.27 -13.52
CA VAL A 126 5.66 9.65 -12.83
C VAL A 126 5.93 8.23 -12.30
N PHE A 127 7.14 7.71 -12.46
CA PHE A 127 7.41 6.31 -12.15
C PHE A 127 8.50 6.18 -11.08
N VAL A 128 8.17 5.50 -9.99
CA VAL A 128 9.13 5.15 -8.94
C VAL A 128 9.89 3.90 -9.38
N TYR A 129 11.14 4.08 -9.82
CA TYR A 129 12.05 2.98 -10.13
C TYR A 129 12.73 2.50 -8.84
N ASN A 130 12.80 1.17 -8.65
CA ASN A 130 13.54 0.50 -7.58
C ASN A 130 13.29 1.07 -6.17
N CYS A 131 12.27 0.56 -5.50
CA CYS A 131 11.99 0.95 -4.13
C CYS A 131 12.73 0.05 -3.12
N ALA A 132 14.00 0.37 -2.84
CA ALA A 132 14.69 -0.18 -1.67
C ALA A 132 14.48 0.78 -0.50
N ILE A 133 13.47 0.51 0.34
CA ILE A 133 13.23 1.27 1.56
C ILE A 133 13.68 0.42 2.74
N MET A 134 14.72 0.88 3.44
CA MET A 134 15.16 0.32 4.72
C MET A 134 14.07 0.50 5.78
N GLY A 135 13.98 -0.45 6.71
CA GLY A 135 13.07 -0.32 7.85
C GLY A 135 13.39 0.92 8.67
N CYS A 136 12.35 1.57 9.20
CA CYS A 136 12.45 2.58 10.25
C CYS A 136 12.83 1.92 11.58
#